data_AF-A0A847WBU9-F1
#
_entry.id   AF-A0A847WBU9-F1
#
_cell.length_a   1.000
_cell.length_b   1.000
_cell.length_c   1.000
_cell.angle_alpha   90.00
_cell.angle_beta   90.00
_cell.angle_gamma   90.00
#
_symmetry.space_group_name_H-M   'P 1'
#
loop_
_entity.id
_entity.type
_entity.pdbx_description
1 polymer ?
#
loop_
_entity_poly.entity_id
_entity_poly.type
_entity_poly.pdbx_seq_one_letter_code
_entity_poly.pdbx_strand_id
1 'polypeptide(L)'
;MHDIKVLLKEFSDIASSPAQQLKKVIASGKKAVGIFPYFCPEELVDAAGMVPFGIWGADMQAAEAKRYYPAFICSILQTALELGLKGAFNELSAVMIPTSCDSLKGMSANWRYGVKTVPVIEVAIAQNRKTAAGIAFTAAKFRKIRDQLSEISGKEITDEAVAASI
;
A
#
# COMPACT_ATOMS: atom_id res chain seq x y z
N MET A 1 22.31 13.31 23.05
CA MET A 1 20.85 13.19 23.27
C MET A 1 20.20 14.24 22.38
N HIS A 2 19.46 13.85 21.34
CA HIS A 2 18.78 14.84 20.48
C HIS A 2 17.71 15.56 21.30
N ASP A 3 17.57 16.88 21.10
CA ASP A 3 16.50 17.67 21.70
C ASP A 3 15.15 17.16 21.19
N ILE A 4 14.24 16.84 22.10
CA ILE A 4 12.89 16.34 21.78
C ILE A 4 12.15 17.27 20.82
N LYS A 5 12.37 18.59 20.90
CA LYS A 5 11.72 19.57 20.01
C LYS A 5 12.19 19.40 18.57
N VAL A 6 13.46 19.04 18.36
CA VAL A 6 14.01 18.81 17.02
C VAL A 6 13.38 17.56 16.40
N LEU A 7 13.29 16.47 17.16
CA LEU A 7 12.66 15.22 16.71
C LEU A 7 11.18 15.42 16.38
N LEU A 8 10.44 16.13 17.23
CA LEU A 8 9.01 16.42 16.99
C LEU A 8 8.80 17.26 15.73
N LYS A 9 9.68 18.23 15.48
CA LYS A 9 9.62 19.03 14.26
C LYS A 9 9.87 18.15 13.03
N GLU A 10 10.90 17.30 13.08
CA GLU A 10 11.21 16.37 11.98
C GLU A 10 10.04 15.44 11.68
N PHE A 11 9.43 14.83 12.70
CA PHE A 11 8.26 13.96 12.51
C PHE A 11 7.06 14.72 11.95
N SER A 12 6.81 15.95 12.42
CA SER A 12 5.75 16.80 11.89
C SER A 12 5.96 17.12 10.41
N ASP A 13 7.19 17.51 10.03
CA ASP A 13 7.54 17.87 8.65
C ASP A 13 7.39 16.65 7.72
N ILE A 14 7.72 15.45 8.19
CA ILE A 14 7.52 14.19 7.46
C ILE A 14 6.03 13.91 7.28
N ALA A 15 5.26 13.94 8.38
CA ALA A 15 3.85 13.58 8.39
C ALA A 15 2.97 14.55 7.59
N SER A 16 3.30 15.86 7.59
CA SER A 16 2.52 16.87 6.89
C SER A 16 2.75 16.90 5.37
N SER A 17 3.77 16.19 4.88
CA SER A 17 4.21 16.28 3.48
C SER A 17 4.46 14.91 2.83
N PRO A 18 3.50 13.96 2.86
CA PRO A 18 3.71 12.60 2.34
C PRO A 18 4.08 12.59 0.85
N ALA A 19 3.52 13.49 0.03
CA ALA A 19 3.89 13.64 -1.38
C ALA A 19 5.37 14.02 -1.57
N GLN A 20 5.94 14.84 -0.68
CA GLN A 20 7.36 15.16 -0.73
C GLN A 20 8.23 13.94 -0.34
N GLN A 21 7.76 13.13 0.62
CA GLN A 21 8.47 11.90 0.99
C GLN A 21 8.49 10.91 -0.17
N LEU A 22 7.37 10.73 -0.87
CA LEU A 22 7.32 9.90 -2.08
C LEU A 22 8.31 10.41 -3.13
N LYS A 23 8.31 11.71 -3.45
CA LYS A 23 9.26 12.30 -4.40
C LYS A 23 10.72 12.07 -4.00
N LYS A 24 11.06 12.18 -2.70
CA LYS A 24 12.42 11.88 -2.22
C LYS A 24 12.80 10.41 -2.45
N VAL A 25 11.88 9.48 -2.21
CA VAL A 25 12.10 8.06 -2.49
C VAL A 25 12.39 7.85 -3.98
N ILE A 26 11.55 8.38 -4.86
CA ILE A 26 11.73 8.24 -6.30
C ILE A 26 13.03 8.89 -6.79
N ALA A 27 13.35 10.10 -6.28
CA ALA A 27 14.59 10.80 -6.61
C ALA A 27 15.86 10.04 -6.14
N SER A 28 15.75 9.17 -5.13
CA SER A 28 16.84 8.30 -4.69
C SER A 28 17.06 7.07 -5.59
N GLY A 29 16.24 6.92 -6.64
CA GLY A 29 16.26 5.77 -7.56
C GLY A 29 15.51 4.54 -7.05
N LYS A 30 14.86 4.63 -5.87
CA LYS A 30 14.02 3.56 -5.33
C LYS A 30 12.60 3.63 -5.87
N LYS A 31 11.98 2.47 -6.01
CA LYS A 31 10.54 2.33 -6.26
C LYS A 31 9.77 2.35 -4.94
N ALA A 32 8.49 2.69 -5.00
CA ALA A 32 7.59 2.66 -3.85
C ALA A 32 6.31 1.88 -4.18
N VAL A 33 5.79 1.16 -3.18
CA VAL A 33 4.52 0.42 -3.27
C VAL A 33 3.56 0.98 -2.23
N GLY A 34 2.39 1.41 -2.68
CA GLY A 34 1.36 1.93 -1.78
C GLY A 34 0.74 0.83 -0.94
N ILE A 35 0.59 1.04 0.36
CA ILE A 35 0.07 0.06 1.30
C ILE A 35 -1.26 0.57 1.85
N PHE A 36 -2.37 -0.08 1.47
CA PHE A 36 -3.67 0.22 2.06
C PHE A 36 -3.82 -0.44 3.44
N PRO A 37 -4.69 0.11 4.30
CA PRO A 37 -4.97 -0.47 5.61
C PRO A 37 -5.62 -1.85 5.46
N TYR A 38 -5.41 -2.81 6.36
CA TYR A 38 -4.66 -2.71 7.62
C TYR A 38 -3.39 -3.57 7.66
N PHE A 39 -3.38 -4.67 6.89
CA PHE A 39 -2.32 -5.66 6.96
C PHE A 39 -1.91 -6.07 5.55
N CYS A 40 -0.70 -5.67 5.17
CA CYS A 40 0.00 -6.13 3.97
C CYS A 40 1.39 -6.63 4.40
N PRO A 41 1.98 -7.62 3.72
CA PRO A 41 3.34 -8.07 3.99
C PRO A 41 4.37 -7.04 3.49
N GLU A 42 4.55 -5.95 4.23
CA GLU A 42 5.47 -4.84 3.91
C GLU A 42 6.92 -5.33 3.82
N GLU A 43 7.27 -6.38 4.56
CA GLU A 43 8.57 -7.03 4.53
C GLU A 43 8.91 -7.58 3.14
N LEU A 44 7.92 -8.01 2.35
CA LEU A 44 8.15 -8.42 0.97
C LEU A 44 8.47 -7.22 0.05
N VAL A 45 7.93 -6.04 0.35
CA VAL A 45 8.25 -4.81 -0.39
C VAL A 45 9.68 -4.36 -0.08
N ASP A 46 10.05 -4.40 1.20
CA ASP A 46 11.40 -4.08 1.66
C ASP A 46 12.45 -5.07 1.12
N ALA A 47 12.18 -6.38 1.15
CA ALA A 47 13.06 -7.42 0.61
C ALA A 47 13.30 -7.25 -0.91
N ALA A 48 12.32 -6.68 -1.63
CA ALA A 48 12.43 -6.31 -3.03
C ALA A 48 13.29 -5.05 -3.27
N GLY A 49 13.78 -4.40 -2.21
CA GLY A 49 14.53 -3.14 -2.27
C GLY A 49 13.65 -1.91 -2.54
N MET A 50 12.34 -2.03 -2.35
CA MET A 50 11.36 -0.96 -2.57
C MET A 50 10.88 -0.40 -1.23
N VAL A 51 10.24 0.77 -1.26
CA VAL A 51 9.72 1.42 -0.04
C VAL A 51 8.21 1.16 0.12
N PRO A 52 7.76 0.56 1.24
CA PRO A 52 6.34 0.53 1.56
C PRO A 52 5.85 1.95 1.91
N PHE A 53 4.78 2.40 1.25
CA PHE A 53 4.24 3.74 1.39
C PHE A 53 2.78 3.69 1.87
N GLY A 54 2.53 4.00 3.14
CA GLY A 54 1.19 3.92 3.71
C GLY A 54 0.18 4.89 3.08
N ILE A 55 -1.01 4.40 2.74
CA ILE A 55 -2.13 5.17 2.20
C ILE A 55 -3.28 5.12 3.21
N TRP A 56 -3.53 6.23 3.91
CA TRP A 56 -4.51 6.32 4.99
C TRP A 56 -5.65 7.32 4.72
N GLY A 57 -5.87 7.65 3.44
CA GLY A 57 -6.80 8.70 3.04
C GLY A 57 -6.24 10.10 3.28
N ALA A 58 -7.12 11.10 3.28
CA ALA A 58 -6.76 12.49 3.57
C ALA A 58 -7.96 13.26 4.14
N ASP A 59 -7.69 14.36 4.84
CA ASP A 59 -8.71 15.32 5.24
C ASP A 59 -9.11 16.18 4.03
N MET A 60 -10.08 15.69 3.26
CA MET A 60 -10.59 16.35 2.06
C MET A 60 -12.00 15.87 1.71
N GLN A 61 -12.68 16.63 0.85
CA GLN A 61 -13.94 16.18 0.25
C GLN A 61 -13.69 15.27 -0.96
N ALA A 62 -14.44 14.17 -1.03
CA ALA A 62 -14.47 13.29 -2.19
C ALA A 62 -15.60 13.66 -3.16
N ALA A 63 -15.30 13.65 -4.46
CA ALA A 63 -16.22 13.98 -5.54
C ALA A 63 -16.20 12.89 -6.62
N GLU A 64 -15.05 12.64 -7.25
CA GLU A 64 -14.91 11.61 -8.29
C GLU A 64 -15.06 10.21 -7.72
N ALA A 65 -14.59 9.97 -6.49
CA ALA A 65 -14.74 8.67 -5.83
C ALA A 65 -16.22 8.26 -5.64
N LYS A 66 -17.16 9.23 -5.60
CA LYS A 66 -18.60 8.96 -5.45
C LYS A 66 -19.23 8.28 -6.68
N ARG A 67 -18.51 8.24 -7.81
CA ARG A 67 -18.91 7.47 -9.00
C ARG A 67 -18.65 5.97 -8.82
N TYR A 68 -17.79 5.60 -7.88
CA TYR A 68 -17.35 4.23 -7.61
C TYR A 68 -17.85 3.70 -6.27
N TYR A 69 -18.05 4.59 -5.30
CA TYR A 69 -18.54 4.24 -3.98
C TYR A 69 -19.79 5.03 -3.61
N PRO A 70 -20.77 4.38 -2.94
CA PRO A 70 -21.86 5.10 -2.32
C PRO A 70 -21.39 5.89 -1.10
N ALA A 71 -22.17 6.90 -0.70
CA ALA A 71 -21.81 7.86 0.35
C ALA A 71 -21.56 7.24 1.73
N PHE A 72 -22.06 6.03 2.00
CA PHE A 72 -21.92 5.35 3.30
C PHE A 72 -20.60 4.57 3.46
N ILE A 73 -19.75 4.52 2.44
CA ILE A 73 -18.42 3.90 2.57
C ILE A 73 -17.53 4.77 3.47
N CYS A 74 -16.62 4.14 4.23
CA CYS A 74 -15.76 4.87 5.15
C CYS A 74 -14.94 5.97 4.43
N SER A 75 -14.76 7.11 5.11
CA SER A 75 -14.12 8.30 4.56
C SER A 75 -12.68 8.05 4.08
N ILE A 76 -11.94 7.16 4.77
CA ILE A 76 -10.57 6.78 4.41
C ILE A 76 -10.50 6.24 2.99
N LEU A 77 -11.40 5.32 2.61
CA LEU A 77 -11.39 4.73 1.28
C LEU A 77 -11.95 5.68 0.21
N GLN A 78 -12.95 6.49 0.55
CA GLN A 78 -13.44 7.52 -0.38
C GLN A 78 -12.33 8.50 -0.75
N THR A 79 -11.60 9.02 0.25
CA THR A 79 -10.53 10.01 0.02
C THR A 79 -9.26 9.38 -0.57
N ALA A 80 -8.92 8.15 -0.22
CA ALA A 80 -7.81 7.43 -0.87
C ALA A 80 -8.09 7.18 -2.36
N LEU A 81 -9.31 6.77 -2.72
CA LEU A 81 -9.68 6.61 -4.13
C LEU A 81 -9.71 7.96 -4.86
N GLU A 82 -10.22 9.02 -4.23
CA GLU A 82 -10.22 10.38 -4.77
C GLU A 82 -8.79 10.84 -5.13
N LEU A 83 -7.83 10.63 -4.24
CA LEU A 83 -6.42 10.93 -4.46
C LEU A 83 -5.84 10.11 -5.63
N GLY A 84 -6.17 8.82 -5.71
CA GLY A 84 -5.76 7.96 -6.82
C GLY A 84 -6.33 8.42 -8.16
N LEU A 85 -7.62 8.74 -8.20
CA LEU A 85 -8.30 9.25 -9.41
C LEU A 85 -7.71 10.59 -9.88
N LYS A 86 -7.27 11.44 -8.94
CA LYS A 86 -6.60 12.71 -9.22
C LYS A 86 -5.10 12.57 -9.53
N GLY A 87 -4.58 11.34 -9.55
CA GLY A 87 -3.19 11.06 -9.93
C GLY A 87 -2.15 11.35 -8.85
N ALA A 88 -2.56 11.56 -7.59
CA ALA A 88 -1.64 11.82 -6.48
C ALA A 88 -0.66 10.65 -6.23
N PHE A 89 -0.98 9.46 -6.74
CA PHE A 89 -0.22 8.23 -6.56
C PHE A 89 0.48 7.74 -7.83
N ASN A 90 0.51 8.53 -8.92
CA ASN A 90 1.04 8.12 -10.22
C ASN A 90 2.52 7.70 -10.21
N GLU A 91 3.29 8.12 -9.20
CA GLU A 91 4.70 7.74 -9.04
C GLU A 91 4.88 6.39 -8.31
N LEU A 92 3.82 5.80 -7.74
CA LEU A 92 3.88 4.47 -7.14
C LEU A 92 3.96 3.38 -8.22
N SER A 93 4.76 2.36 -7.96
CA SER A 93 4.91 1.22 -8.89
C SER A 93 3.73 0.24 -8.82
N ALA A 94 3.05 0.17 -7.67
CA ALA A 94 1.82 -0.58 -7.45
C ALA A 94 1.15 -0.12 -6.15
N VAL A 95 -0.08 -0.57 -5.90
CA VAL A 95 -0.70 -0.55 -4.57
C VAL A 95 -1.07 -1.96 -4.13
N MET A 96 -0.86 -2.25 -2.86
CA MET A 96 -1.31 -3.46 -2.17
C MET A 96 -2.62 -3.15 -1.45
N ILE A 97 -3.69 -3.84 -1.82
CA ILE A 97 -5.03 -3.64 -1.26
C ILE A 97 -5.49 -4.94 -0.58
N PRO A 98 -5.61 -4.96 0.77
CA PRO A 98 -6.01 -6.16 1.48
C PRO A 98 -7.52 -6.35 1.52
N THR A 99 -8.00 -7.57 1.35
CA THR A 99 -9.45 -7.88 1.30
C THR A 99 -10.06 -8.14 2.68
N SER A 100 -9.69 -7.32 3.67
CA SER A 100 -10.01 -7.55 5.09
C SER A 100 -11.42 -7.12 5.52
N CYS A 101 -12.03 -6.15 4.83
CA CYS A 101 -13.42 -5.72 5.05
C CYS A 101 -14.15 -5.55 3.72
N ASP A 102 -15.49 -5.42 3.75
CA ASP A 102 -16.28 -5.34 2.51
C ASP A 102 -15.96 -4.10 1.67
N SER A 103 -15.68 -2.96 2.31
CA SER A 103 -15.28 -1.75 1.58
C SER A 103 -13.94 -1.92 0.86
N LEU A 104 -12.95 -2.58 1.50
CA LEU A 104 -11.66 -2.89 0.88
C LEU A 104 -11.74 -3.97 -0.20
N LYS A 105 -12.63 -4.97 -0.06
CA LYS A 105 -12.90 -5.93 -1.15
C LYS A 105 -13.33 -5.23 -2.43
N GLY A 106 -14.17 -4.19 -2.31
CA GLY A 106 -14.57 -3.35 -3.44
C GLY A 106 -13.45 -2.44 -3.98
N MET A 107 -12.45 -2.09 -3.14
CA MET A 107 -11.40 -1.13 -3.50
C MET A 107 -10.53 -1.64 -4.63
N SER A 108 -10.13 -2.92 -4.62
CA SER A 108 -9.29 -3.50 -5.67
C SER A 108 -9.93 -3.39 -7.06
N ALA A 109 -11.25 -3.61 -7.16
CA ALA A 109 -11.97 -3.44 -8.42
C ALA A 109 -12.09 -1.97 -8.80
N ASN A 110 -12.57 -1.13 -7.88
CA ASN A 110 -12.74 0.31 -8.12
C ASN A 110 -11.42 0.97 -8.54
N TRP A 111 -10.30 0.60 -7.92
CA TRP A 111 -8.98 1.08 -8.28
C TRP A 111 -8.58 0.63 -9.70
N ARG A 112 -8.71 -0.66 -10.05
CA ARG A 112 -8.44 -1.14 -11.42
C ARG A 112 -9.27 -0.41 -12.49
N TYR A 113 -10.51 -0.06 -12.17
CA TYR A 113 -11.39 0.64 -13.11
C TYR A 113 -11.19 2.15 -13.15
N GLY A 114 -10.83 2.78 -12.02
CA GLY A 114 -10.67 4.22 -11.90
C GLY A 114 -9.24 4.72 -12.11
N VAL A 115 -8.25 4.07 -11.52
CA VAL A 115 -6.84 4.47 -11.53
C VAL A 115 -6.07 3.59 -12.50
N LYS A 116 -5.83 4.12 -13.72
CA LYS A 116 -5.22 3.35 -14.82
C LYS A 116 -3.70 3.29 -14.79
N THR A 117 -3.08 4.18 -14.04
CA THR A 117 -1.63 4.38 -13.99
C THR A 117 -0.93 3.46 -12.99
N VAL A 118 -1.63 3.03 -11.93
CA VAL A 118 -1.02 2.30 -10.81
C VAL A 118 -1.69 0.93 -10.66
N PRO A 119 -0.97 -0.19 -10.89
CA PRO A 119 -1.55 -1.53 -10.80
C PRO A 119 -1.86 -1.94 -9.35
N VAL A 120 -2.78 -2.90 -9.20
CA VAL A 120 -3.21 -3.44 -7.90
C VAL A 120 -2.65 -4.83 -7.66
N ILE A 121 -2.03 -5.01 -6.50
CA ILE A 121 -1.73 -6.30 -5.89
C ILE A 121 -2.79 -6.56 -4.80
N GLU A 122 -3.55 -7.63 -4.95
CA GLU A 122 -4.60 -7.97 -3.98
C GLU A 122 -4.04 -8.84 -2.85
N VAL A 123 -4.29 -8.45 -1.60
CA VAL A 123 -3.77 -9.15 -0.42
C VAL A 123 -4.92 -9.86 0.30
N ALA A 124 -5.12 -11.13 -0.06
CA ALA A 124 -6.12 -11.98 0.59
C ALA A 124 -5.47 -12.83 1.68
N ILE A 125 -5.97 -12.69 2.90
CA ILE A 125 -5.59 -13.53 4.06
C ILE A 125 -6.76 -14.43 4.47
N ALA A 126 -6.45 -15.63 4.98
CA ALA A 126 -7.48 -16.52 5.47
C ALA A 126 -8.13 -15.98 6.74
N GLN A 127 -9.47 -15.92 6.78
CA GLN A 127 -10.21 -15.55 7.99
C GLN A 127 -10.01 -16.58 9.12
N ASN A 128 -10.10 -17.88 8.78
CA ASN A 128 -9.78 -19.00 9.69
C ASN A 128 -8.26 -19.25 9.80
N ARG A 129 -7.53 -18.22 10.22
CA ARG A 129 -6.05 -18.14 10.21
C ARG A 129 -5.31 -19.17 11.08
N LYS A 130 -5.98 -19.79 12.06
CA LYS A 130 -5.37 -20.79 12.96
C LYS A 130 -5.44 -22.23 12.42
N THR A 131 -6.19 -22.45 11.36
CA THR A 131 -6.30 -23.78 10.73
C THR A 131 -5.13 -24.03 9.80
N ALA A 132 -4.72 -25.29 9.63
CA ALA A 132 -3.68 -25.66 8.68
C ALA A 132 -4.00 -25.18 7.26
N ALA A 133 -5.27 -25.28 6.84
CA ALA A 133 -5.73 -24.78 5.55
C ALA A 133 -5.60 -23.26 5.42
N GLY A 134 -5.94 -22.50 6.47
CA GLY A 134 -5.81 -21.05 6.49
C GLY A 134 -4.35 -20.57 6.41
N ILE A 135 -3.45 -21.26 7.12
CA ILE A 135 -2.00 -21.01 7.06
C ILE A 135 -1.48 -21.30 5.65
N ALA A 136 -1.81 -22.48 5.09
CA ALA A 136 -1.38 -22.86 3.75
C ALA A 136 -1.89 -21.91 2.66
N PHE A 137 -3.16 -21.48 2.75
CA PHE A 137 -3.74 -20.50 1.85
C PHE A 137 -2.99 -19.16 1.90
N THR A 138 -2.77 -18.63 3.10
CA THR A 138 -2.11 -17.33 3.27
C THR A 138 -0.67 -17.38 2.78
N ALA A 139 0.07 -18.45 3.11
CA ALA A 139 1.43 -18.66 2.60
C ALA A 139 1.47 -18.73 1.06
N ALA A 140 0.53 -19.44 0.43
CA ALA A 140 0.43 -19.49 -1.03
C ALA A 140 0.13 -18.12 -1.65
N LYS A 141 -0.71 -17.30 -1.00
CA LYS A 141 -0.98 -15.92 -1.43
C LYS A 141 0.25 -15.03 -1.30
N PHE A 142 1.01 -15.13 -0.21
CA PHE A 142 2.24 -14.36 -0.02
C PHE A 142 3.33 -14.73 -1.02
N ARG A 143 3.47 -16.02 -1.39
CA ARG A 143 4.37 -16.43 -2.49
C ARG A 143 3.99 -15.78 -3.82
N LYS A 144 2.69 -15.75 -4.15
CA LYS A 144 2.23 -15.06 -5.36
C LYS A 144 2.53 -13.55 -5.32
N ILE A 145 2.33 -12.91 -4.17
CA ILE A 145 2.65 -11.47 -3.98
C ILE A 145 4.16 -11.24 -4.16
N ARG A 146 4.99 -12.12 -3.57
CA ARG A 146 6.45 -12.08 -3.75
C ARG A 146 6.83 -12.15 -5.23
N ASP A 147 6.21 -13.03 -6.02
CA ASP A 147 6.49 -13.14 -7.45
C ASP A 147 6.10 -11.84 -8.19
N GLN A 148 4.92 -11.27 -7.91
CA GLN A 148 4.50 -9.99 -8.48
C GLN A 148 5.41 -8.82 -8.10
N LEU A 149 5.89 -8.77 -6.85
CA LEU A 149 6.84 -7.75 -6.39
C LEU A 149 8.23 -7.94 -7.02
N SER A 150 8.62 -9.18 -7.29
CA SER A 150 9.88 -9.49 -7.99
C SER A 150 9.83 -8.98 -9.44
N GLU A 151 8.71 -9.18 -10.13
CA GLU A 151 8.46 -8.62 -11.48
C GLU A 151 8.51 -7.08 -11.46
N ILE A 152 7.84 -6.45 -10.49
CA ILE A 152 7.79 -4.99 -10.38
C ILE A 152 9.17 -4.41 -10.06
N SER A 153 9.90 -5.00 -9.12
CA SER A 153 11.24 -4.52 -8.73
C SER A 153 12.27 -4.78 -9.82
N GLY A 154 12.14 -5.89 -10.57
CA GLY A 154 13.16 -6.42 -11.47
C GLY A 154 14.24 -7.23 -10.74
N LYS A 155 13.97 -7.66 -9.51
CA LYS A 155 14.90 -8.39 -8.64
C LYS A 155 14.19 -9.60 -8.05
N GLU A 156 14.87 -10.74 -8.00
CA GLU A 156 14.39 -11.91 -7.25
C GLU A 156 14.37 -11.62 -5.75
N ILE A 157 13.25 -11.92 -5.09
CA ILE A 157 13.11 -11.82 -3.63
C ILE A 157 13.46 -13.19 -3.02
N THR A 158 14.66 -13.30 -2.44
CA THR A 158 15.15 -14.52 -1.81
C THR A 158 14.66 -14.66 -0.37
N ASP A 159 14.72 -15.87 0.17
CA ASP A 159 14.33 -16.13 1.56
C ASP A 159 15.24 -15.39 2.55
N GLU A 160 16.54 -15.22 2.24
CA GLU A 160 17.47 -14.42 3.06
C GLU A 160 17.11 -12.94 3.06
N ALA A 161 16.67 -12.39 1.93
CA ALA A 161 16.22 -11.01 1.84
C ALA A 161 14.95 -10.79 2.67
N VAL A 162 14.02 -11.74 2.62
CA VAL A 162 12.80 -11.70 3.46
C VAL A 162 13.17 -11.79 4.94
N ALA A 163 14.09 -12.68 5.32
CA ALA A 163 14.52 -12.83 6.70
C ALA A 163 15.22 -11.58 7.25
N ALA A 164 15.93 -10.82 6.41
CA ALA A 164 16.57 -9.56 6.80
C ALA A 164 15.56 -8.40 7.01
N SER A 165 14.35 -8.53 6.47
CA SER A 165 13.27 -7.55 6.57
C SER A 165 12.28 -7.81 7.71
N ILE A 166 12.46 -8.89 8.49
CA ILE A 166 11.62 -9.29 9.65
C ILE A 166 12.37 -9.01 10.95
#